data_AF-A0A1X7KMK2-F1
#
_entry.id   AF-A0A1X7KMK2-F1
#
_cell.length_a   1.000
_cell.length_b   1.000
_cell.length_c   1.000
_cell.angle_alpha   90.00
_cell.angle_beta   90.00
_cell.angle_gamma   90.00
#
_symmetry.space_group_name_H-M   'P 1'
#
loop_
_entity.id
_entity.type
_entity.pdbx_description
1 polymer ?
#
loop_
_entity_poly.entity_id
_entity_poly.type
_entity_poly.pdbx_seq_one_letter_code
_entity_poly.pdbx_strand_id
1 'polypeptide(L)'
;MKKLNKKLSALLICLFFFIANDSEAVTRGETLHKVMEALSLPQWTGKSFSDVPQGHPYGKSIESAFAMGILFPSDQFYPDLEASRAEALAFAFMAMGWTHTAKTLALYHDLPRDIPPYLAPYVVLAETAIPKAPDEFIKDPKAAVTEKDIKDLSLWLKASYSRGITWNYKLEKSGLSLVMGKSGVGRPPQEWIIAVGEKDNDQEANQLVKKLGSRGISAKAVRSDGTISVIAGPYGNYFQAWLLSQVLPSPYRGAPVLPQGGERKSLFWAAIKVPADRCFIATAPSIGARNLPLSKIAENSDSIGAINGGFFGSNRPIGTMVIDGIPVSPSYADRSAIGWNQRGQAFFGNGNFRLYGKNKRGQSFPISGVNQPIGEGALALYTPHFGQFATQVKGPGTEFILKGGQIISQRNAQGSNHFMGEDKLILLTKTSGPGPLADTTEIGLKIDWKDPYMSDADQVIQAGPMLIGTGPATTEGFSPSIINKRHPRTIVGWDGDSLWWIAVDGRSSWHSDGLTIPEASKFARDLGLRLAVNMDGGGSTQLWWDGYTVNRPSDGRERPLPYGVIFR
;
A
#
# COMPACT_ATOMS: atom_id res chain seq x y z
N MET A 1 -79.10 54.06 -36.70
CA MET A 1 -80.15 53.77 -35.70
C MET A 1 -80.30 52.26 -35.56
N LYS A 2 -80.05 51.71 -34.35
CA LYS A 2 -80.68 50.51 -33.69
C LYS A 2 -80.84 49.22 -34.54
N LYS A 3 -80.43 48.00 -34.16
CA LYS A 3 -80.28 47.24 -32.88
C LYS A 3 -79.57 45.92 -33.26
N LEU A 4 -78.54 45.46 -32.55
CA LEU A 4 -78.57 44.45 -31.46
C LEU A 4 -79.19 43.06 -31.83
N ASN A 5 -78.36 42.02 -32.07
CA ASN A 5 -78.32 40.78 -31.25
C ASN A 5 -77.35 39.67 -31.77
N LYS A 6 -76.43 39.29 -30.86
CA LYS A 6 -76.01 37.92 -30.45
C LYS A 6 -75.36 36.93 -31.44
N LYS A 7 -74.07 36.69 -31.14
CA LYS A 7 -73.43 35.43 -30.65
C LYS A 7 -72.61 34.56 -31.64
N LEU A 8 -71.42 34.24 -31.09
CA LEU A 8 -70.58 33.04 -31.20
C LEU A 8 -69.53 32.92 -32.32
N SER A 9 -68.30 33.33 -31.96
CA SER A 9 -67.10 32.49 -31.78
C SER A 9 -66.74 31.41 -32.81
N ALA A 10 -65.61 31.62 -33.50
CA ALA A 10 -64.67 30.54 -33.86
C ALA A 10 -63.26 31.14 -34.05
N LEU A 11 -62.48 31.24 -32.96
CA LEU A 11 -61.04 31.43 -33.04
C LEU A 11 -60.41 30.04 -32.95
N LEU A 12 -59.81 29.59 -34.06
CA LEU A 12 -59.13 28.31 -34.17
C LEU A 12 -57.82 28.37 -33.36
N ILE A 13 -57.82 27.81 -32.15
CA ILE A 13 -56.58 27.54 -31.40
C ILE A 13 -56.14 26.13 -31.80
N CYS A 14 -55.14 26.04 -32.67
CA CYS A 14 -54.39 24.80 -32.87
C CYS A 14 -53.55 24.53 -31.62
N LEU A 15 -54.09 23.72 -30.70
CA LEU A 15 -53.30 23.07 -29.66
C LEU A 15 -52.43 22.00 -30.31
N PHE A 16 -51.14 22.29 -30.48
CA PHE A 16 -50.13 21.24 -30.57
C PHE A 16 -50.02 20.62 -29.17
N PHE A 17 -50.65 19.46 -28.98
CA PHE A 17 -50.27 18.55 -27.89
C PHE A 17 -48.90 17.97 -28.25
N PHE A 18 -47.83 18.61 -27.79
CA PHE A 18 -46.60 17.88 -27.50
C PHE A 18 -46.92 17.02 -26.27
N ILE A 19 -47.14 15.72 -26.48
CA ILE A 19 -46.96 14.74 -25.42
C ILE A 19 -45.44 14.69 -25.21
N ALA A 20 -44.92 15.55 -24.34
CA ALA A 20 -43.68 15.25 -23.67
C ALA A 20 -43.96 13.98 -22.86
N ASN A 21 -43.41 12.85 -23.28
CA ASN A 21 -43.16 11.77 -22.34
C ASN A 21 -42.10 12.33 -21.39
N ASP A 22 -42.54 13.07 -20.36
CA ASP A 22 -41.74 13.29 -19.18
C ASP A 22 -41.56 11.90 -18.58
N SER A 23 -40.47 11.21 -18.94
CA SER A 23 -40.06 10.02 -18.21
C SER A 23 -39.79 10.49 -16.79
N GLU A 24 -40.59 10.04 -15.82
CA GLU A 24 -40.43 10.44 -14.42
C GLU A 24 -38.97 10.24 -14.01
N ALA A 25 -38.38 11.30 -13.47
CA ALA A 25 -37.01 11.26 -12.98
C ALA A 25 -36.91 10.26 -11.82
N VAL A 26 -35.89 9.41 -11.87
CA VAL A 26 -35.68 8.35 -10.89
C VAL A 26 -35.01 8.95 -9.64
N THR A 27 -35.54 8.61 -8.47
CA THR A 27 -35.02 9.12 -7.19
C THR A 27 -33.68 8.48 -6.80
N ARG A 28 -32.96 9.12 -5.86
CA ARG A 28 -31.73 8.58 -5.27
C ARG A 28 -31.95 7.23 -4.60
N GLY A 29 -33.07 7.08 -3.87
CA GLY A 29 -33.44 5.82 -3.23
C GLY A 29 -33.64 4.69 -4.22
N GLU A 30 -34.35 4.94 -5.31
CA GLU A 30 -34.57 3.95 -6.36
C GLU A 30 -33.26 3.61 -7.09
N THR A 31 -32.48 4.63 -7.45
CA THR A 31 -31.20 4.46 -8.14
C THR A 31 -30.26 3.55 -7.34
N LEU A 32 -30.08 3.83 -6.04
CA LEU A 32 -29.26 2.99 -5.17
C LEU A 32 -29.80 1.57 -5.05
N HIS A 33 -31.12 1.42 -4.88
CA HIS A 33 -31.78 0.11 -4.84
C HIS A 33 -31.47 -0.71 -6.09
N LYS A 34 -31.56 -0.11 -7.29
CA LYS A 34 -31.28 -0.76 -8.57
C LYS A 34 -29.81 -1.12 -8.75
N VAL A 35 -28.89 -0.28 -8.29
CA VAL A 35 -27.44 -0.61 -8.24
C VAL A 35 -27.20 -1.85 -7.37
N MET A 36 -27.78 -1.89 -6.17
CA MET A 36 -27.64 -3.03 -5.26
C MET A 36 -28.25 -4.31 -5.82
N GLU A 37 -29.43 -4.22 -6.44
CA GLU A 37 -30.10 -5.34 -7.13
C GLU A 37 -29.23 -5.89 -8.27
N ALA A 38 -28.71 -5.02 -9.13
CA ALA A 38 -27.88 -5.40 -10.27
C ALA A 38 -26.60 -6.13 -9.86
N LEU A 39 -26.01 -5.76 -8.72
CA LEU A 39 -24.82 -6.39 -8.14
C LEU A 39 -25.14 -7.58 -7.20
N SER A 40 -26.43 -7.86 -6.99
CA SER A 40 -26.94 -8.88 -6.07
C SER A 40 -26.33 -8.76 -4.68
N LEU A 41 -26.33 -7.54 -4.14
CA LEU A 41 -25.82 -7.26 -2.80
C LEU A 41 -26.84 -7.69 -1.73
N PRO A 42 -26.37 -8.24 -0.58
CA PRO A 42 -27.29 -8.69 0.46
C PRO A 42 -28.08 -7.52 1.08
N GLN A 43 -29.20 -7.84 1.74
CA GLN A 43 -29.96 -6.86 2.51
C GLN A 43 -29.61 -7.02 3.99
N TRP A 44 -29.38 -5.90 4.67
CA TRP A 44 -29.19 -5.84 6.12
C TRP A 44 -30.54 -5.83 6.83
N THR A 45 -30.63 -6.58 7.93
CA THR A 45 -31.88 -6.81 8.68
C THR A 45 -31.86 -6.21 10.09
N GLY A 46 -30.87 -5.38 10.41
CA GLY A 46 -30.78 -4.70 11.70
C GLY A 46 -31.66 -3.45 11.81
N LYS A 47 -31.44 -2.65 12.86
CA LYS A 47 -32.26 -1.46 13.17
C LYS A 47 -31.91 -0.27 12.27
N SER A 48 -32.91 0.37 11.67
CA SER A 48 -32.72 1.57 10.82
C SER A 48 -31.97 2.70 11.54
N PHE A 49 -31.11 3.39 10.80
CA PHE A 49 -30.23 4.47 11.29
C PHE A 49 -29.95 5.59 10.27
N SER A 50 -30.60 5.54 9.10
CA SER A 50 -30.56 6.62 8.11
C SER A 50 -31.63 7.69 8.38
N ASP A 51 -31.53 8.83 7.71
CA ASP A 51 -32.54 9.89 7.65
C ASP A 51 -33.79 9.52 6.83
N VAL A 52 -33.95 8.23 6.50
CA VAL A 52 -35.02 7.72 5.64
C VAL A 52 -36.30 7.47 6.47
N PRO A 53 -37.48 7.95 6.02
CA PRO A 53 -38.74 7.69 6.69
C PRO A 53 -39.05 6.21 6.88
N GLN A 54 -39.63 5.87 8.03
CA GLN A 54 -40.08 4.51 8.32
C GLN A 54 -41.11 4.07 7.27
N GLY A 55 -40.85 2.96 6.59
CA GLY A 55 -41.73 2.42 5.54
C GLY A 55 -41.46 2.95 4.13
N HIS A 56 -40.45 3.80 3.94
CA HIS A 56 -40.02 4.24 2.61
C HIS A 56 -39.73 3.03 1.69
N PRO A 57 -40.20 3.00 0.42
CA PRO A 57 -40.11 1.84 -0.46
C PRO A 57 -38.69 1.28 -0.63
N TYR A 58 -37.69 2.17 -0.67
CA TYR A 58 -36.28 1.82 -0.84
C TYR A 58 -35.47 1.83 0.46
N GLY A 59 -36.12 2.03 1.62
CA GLY A 59 -35.44 2.19 2.91
C GLY A 59 -34.50 1.03 3.25
N LYS A 60 -34.92 -0.22 2.99
CA LYS A 60 -34.06 -1.40 3.25
C LYS A 60 -32.74 -1.38 2.49
N SER A 61 -32.75 -0.93 1.24
CA SER A 61 -31.52 -0.87 0.43
C SER A 61 -30.60 0.25 0.91
N ILE A 62 -31.16 1.40 1.27
CA ILE A 62 -30.39 2.52 1.82
C ILE A 62 -29.72 2.12 3.14
N GLU A 63 -30.48 1.52 4.07
CA GLU A 63 -29.95 1.00 5.33
C GLU A 63 -28.87 -0.07 5.12
N SER A 64 -29.06 -0.95 4.13
CA SER A 64 -28.07 -1.94 3.75
C SER A 64 -26.78 -1.31 3.23
N ALA A 65 -26.90 -0.27 2.40
CA ALA A 65 -25.76 0.45 1.85
C ALA A 65 -24.93 1.14 2.94
N PHE A 66 -25.57 1.78 3.92
CA PHE A 66 -24.88 2.33 5.09
C PHE A 66 -24.24 1.23 5.95
N ALA A 67 -24.95 0.11 6.19
CA ALA A 67 -24.44 -0.98 7.02
C ALA A 67 -23.20 -1.64 6.41
N MET A 68 -23.11 -1.64 5.09
CA MET A 68 -21.97 -2.11 4.29
C MET A 68 -20.87 -1.06 4.11
N GLY A 69 -21.11 0.19 4.50
CA GLY A 69 -20.17 1.31 4.28
C GLY A 69 -20.10 1.81 2.83
N ILE A 70 -21.05 1.42 1.96
CA ILE A 70 -21.19 1.98 0.60
C ILE A 70 -21.53 3.47 0.69
N LEU A 71 -22.47 3.81 1.58
CA LEU A 71 -22.75 5.18 2.00
C LEU A 71 -22.05 5.47 3.32
N PHE A 72 -21.53 6.70 3.49
CA PHE A 72 -20.82 7.03 4.71
C PHE A 72 -21.81 7.46 5.80
N PRO A 73 -21.69 6.97 7.05
CA PRO A 73 -22.77 7.13 8.03
C PRO A 73 -23.07 8.55 8.52
N SER A 74 -22.24 9.54 8.22
CA SER A 74 -22.55 10.95 8.51
C SER A 74 -23.36 11.65 7.43
N ASP A 75 -23.65 10.96 6.32
CA ASP A 75 -24.35 11.54 5.18
C ASP A 75 -25.86 11.53 5.41
N GLN A 76 -26.52 12.66 5.14
CA GLN A 76 -27.96 12.69 4.92
C GLN A 76 -28.23 12.25 3.48
N PHE A 77 -29.05 11.22 3.31
CA PHE A 77 -29.21 10.56 2.01
C PHE A 77 -30.30 11.20 1.15
N TYR A 78 -31.36 11.77 1.74
CA TYR A 78 -32.47 12.40 1.01
C TYR A 78 -33.03 11.52 -0.13
N PRO A 79 -33.72 10.42 0.19
CA PRO A 79 -34.02 9.35 -0.77
C PRO A 79 -34.97 9.76 -1.91
N ASP A 80 -35.82 10.75 -1.69
CA ASP A 80 -36.84 11.20 -2.65
C ASP A 80 -36.34 12.27 -3.63
N LEU A 81 -35.11 12.77 -3.46
CA LEU A 81 -34.52 13.68 -4.44
C LEU A 81 -34.22 12.94 -5.74
N GLU A 82 -34.38 13.62 -6.87
CA GLU A 82 -33.96 13.12 -8.18
C GLU A 82 -32.45 12.83 -8.16
N ALA A 83 -32.06 11.67 -8.67
CA ALA A 83 -30.65 11.33 -8.82
C ALA A 83 -30.11 11.95 -10.10
N SER A 84 -28.93 12.57 -10.02
CA SER A 84 -28.14 12.87 -11.21
C SER A 84 -27.42 11.63 -11.73
N ARG A 85 -27.10 11.61 -13.02
CA ARG A 85 -26.28 10.55 -13.63
C ARG A 85 -24.90 10.41 -12.95
N ALA A 86 -24.28 11.52 -12.53
CA ALA A 86 -23.04 11.49 -11.77
C ALA A 86 -23.18 10.77 -10.41
N GLU A 87 -24.27 11.01 -9.67
CA GLU A 87 -24.55 10.30 -8.42
C GLU A 87 -24.79 8.81 -8.65
N ALA A 88 -25.51 8.45 -9.71
CA ALA A 88 -25.73 7.06 -10.08
C ALA A 88 -24.41 6.32 -10.38
N LEU A 89 -23.47 6.96 -11.08
CA LEU A 89 -22.11 6.43 -11.29
C LEU A 89 -21.34 6.30 -9.98
N ALA A 90 -21.43 7.29 -9.09
CA ALA A 90 -20.79 7.22 -7.78
C ALA A 90 -21.33 6.05 -6.97
N PHE A 91 -22.65 5.86 -6.86
CA PHE A 91 -23.26 4.72 -6.17
C PHE A 91 -22.78 3.39 -6.76
N ALA A 92 -22.74 3.29 -8.10
CA ALA A 92 -22.26 2.11 -8.81
C ALA A 92 -20.80 1.76 -8.45
N PHE A 93 -19.87 2.70 -8.61
CA PHE A 93 -18.46 2.47 -8.33
C PHE A 93 -18.17 2.26 -6.84
N MET A 94 -18.86 3.00 -5.95
CA MET A 94 -18.75 2.77 -4.50
C MET A 94 -19.19 1.34 -4.16
N ALA A 95 -20.34 0.89 -4.66
CA ALA A 95 -20.83 -0.47 -4.44
C ALA A 95 -19.86 -1.55 -4.96
N MET A 96 -19.21 -1.30 -6.11
CA MET A 96 -18.18 -2.18 -6.67
C MET A 96 -16.82 -2.13 -5.94
N GLY A 97 -16.65 -1.23 -4.97
CA GLY A 97 -15.43 -1.07 -4.17
C GLY A 97 -14.32 -0.28 -4.85
N TRP A 98 -14.68 0.63 -5.75
CA TRP A 98 -13.75 1.46 -6.53
C TRP A 98 -13.51 2.86 -5.92
N THR A 99 -14.02 3.10 -4.71
CA THR A 99 -13.88 4.38 -4.00
C THR A 99 -12.43 4.81 -3.82
N HIS A 100 -11.52 3.88 -3.51
CA HIS A 100 -10.08 4.20 -3.40
C HIS A 100 -9.53 4.68 -4.74
N THR A 101 -9.79 3.94 -5.82
CA THR A 101 -9.38 4.30 -7.17
C THR A 101 -9.87 5.70 -7.56
N ALA A 102 -11.13 6.01 -7.27
CA ALA A 102 -11.71 7.33 -7.53
C ALA A 102 -10.99 8.44 -6.75
N LYS A 103 -10.71 8.22 -5.46
CA LYS A 103 -9.98 9.17 -4.62
C LYS A 103 -8.55 9.37 -5.09
N THR A 104 -7.84 8.29 -5.44
CA THR A 104 -6.46 8.38 -5.94
C THR A 104 -6.40 9.09 -7.29
N LEU A 105 -7.35 8.81 -8.19
CA LEU A 105 -7.45 9.52 -9.47
C LEU A 105 -7.62 11.03 -9.26
N ALA A 106 -8.43 11.45 -8.29
CA ALA A 106 -8.67 12.85 -7.97
C ALA A 106 -7.43 13.63 -7.52
N LEU A 107 -6.38 12.94 -7.05
CA LEU A 107 -5.13 13.57 -6.61
C LEU A 107 -4.23 13.96 -7.79
N TYR A 108 -4.35 13.25 -8.91
CA TYR A 108 -3.36 13.30 -10.00
C TYR A 108 -3.95 13.65 -11.36
N HIS A 109 -5.26 13.81 -11.45
CA HIS A 109 -5.97 14.04 -12.70
C HIS A 109 -6.78 15.32 -12.64
N ASP A 110 -6.81 16.05 -13.75
CA ASP A 110 -7.67 17.21 -13.90
C ASP A 110 -9.12 16.77 -14.04
N LEU A 111 -9.93 17.09 -13.04
CA LEU A 111 -11.32 16.66 -12.98
C LEU A 111 -12.26 17.66 -13.67
N PRO A 112 -13.36 17.19 -14.28
CA PRO A 112 -14.46 18.04 -14.70
C PRO A 112 -14.94 18.94 -13.54
N ARG A 113 -15.07 20.24 -13.80
CA ARG A 113 -15.41 21.25 -12.78
C ARG A 113 -16.87 21.65 -12.75
N ASP A 114 -17.63 21.13 -13.70
CA ASP A 114 -19.02 21.53 -13.90
C ASP A 114 -19.96 20.76 -12.96
N ILE A 115 -19.56 19.60 -12.46
CA ILE A 115 -20.26 18.79 -11.44
C ILE A 115 -19.59 18.89 -10.05
N PRO A 116 -20.28 18.49 -8.96
CA PRO A 116 -19.68 18.47 -7.63
C PRO A 116 -18.32 17.73 -7.61
N PRO A 117 -17.25 18.30 -7.02
CA PRO A 117 -15.90 17.74 -7.11
C PRO A 117 -15.75 16.30 -6.61
N TYR A 118 -16.56 15.89 -5.63
CA TYR A 118 -16.53 14.52 -5.10
C TYR A 118 -17.16 13.48 -6.05
N LEU A 119 -17.96 13.91 -7.03
CA LEU A 119 -18.57 13.04 -8.04
C LEU A 119 -17.70 12.92 -9.30
N ALA A 120 -16.93 13.96 -9.61
CA ALA A 120 -16.16 14.04 -10.85
C ALA A 120 -15.23 12.84 -11.14
N PRO A 121 -14.50 12.28 -10.15
CA PRO A 121 -13.65 11.12 -10.42
C PRO A 121 -14.42 9.88 -10.90
N TYR A 122 -15.67 9.72 -10.48
CA TYR A 122 -16.50 8.58 -10.89
C TYR A 122 -16.94 8.70 -12.36
N VAL A 123 -17.14 9.91 -12.86
CA VAL A 123 -17.41 10.16 -14.29
C VAL A 123 -16.18 9.85 -15.12
N VAL A 124 -14.99 10.26 -14.68
CA VAL A 124 -13.73 9.93 -15.37
C VAL A 124 -13.50 8.40 -15.36
N LEU A 125 -13.78 7.71 -14.25
CA LEU A 125 -13.71 6.25 -14.21
C LEU A 125 -14.73 5.59 -15.14
N ALA A 126 -15.94 6.13 -15.24
CA ALA A 126 -16.98 5.64 -16.15
C ALA A 126 -16.54 5.71 -17.61
N GLU A 127 -15.78 6.75 -17.97
CA GLU A 127 -15.24 6.94 -19.31
C GLU A 127 -14.00 6.07 -19.60
N THR A 128 -13.11 5.92 -18.62
CA THR A 128 -11.79 5.31 -18.82
C THR A 128 -11.71 3.83 -18.45
N ALA A 129 -12.66 3.31 -17.69
CA ALA A 129 -12.73 1.88 -17.39
C ALA A 129 -13.25 1.07 -18.58
N ILE A 130 -12.88 -0.21 -18.61
CA ILE A 130 -13.27 -1.18 -19.65
C ILE A 130 -14.01 -2.34 -18.98
N PRO A 131 -15.28 -2.61 -19.34
CA PRO A 131 -16.08 -1.89 -20.33
C PRO A 131 -16.49 -0.49 -19.85
N LYS A 132 -16.52 0.46 -20.79
CA LYS A 132 -17.01 1.82 -20.57
C LYS A 132 -18.45 1.82 -20.08
N ALA A 133 -18.81 2.73 -19.18
CA ALA A 133 -20.19 2.94 -18.77
C ALA A 133 -21.04 3.50 -19.93
N PRO A 134 -22.39 3.48 -19.84
CA PRO A 134 -23.23 4.02 -20.90
C PRO A 134 -22.93 5.51 -21.17
N ASP A 135 -22.78 5.87 -22.45
CA ASP A 135 -22.30 7.19 -22.87
C ASP A 135 -23.13 8.37 -22.33
N GLU A 136 -24.43 8.19 -22.13
CA GLU A 136 -25.33 9.24 -21.62
C GLU A 136 -24.91 9.76 -20.24
N PHE A 137 -24.35 8.89 -19.39
CA PHE A 137 -23.87 9.27 -18.06
C PHE A 137 -22.59 10.12 -18.11
N ILE A 138 -21.85 10.05 -19.21
CA ILE A 138 -20.57 10.74 -19.40
C ILE A 138 -20.79 12.06 -20.14
N LYS A 139 -21.66 12.05 -21.16
CA LYS A 139 -21.98 13.24 -21.97
C LYS A 139 -22.75 14.30 -21.19
N ASP A 140 -23.68 13.87 -20.35
CA ASP A 140 -24.48 14.79 -19.52
C ASP A 140 -24.61 14.25 -18.09
N PRO A 141 -23.55 14.37 -17.28
CA PRO A 141 -23.51 13.82 -15.92
C PRO A 141 -24.45 14.54 -14.95
N LYS A 142 -24.98 15.71 -15.31
CA LYS A 142 -25.88 16.53 -14.47
C LYS A 142 -27.35 16.17 -14.64
N ALA A 143 -27.72 15.67 -15.81
CA ALA A 143 -29.10 15.30 -16.09
C ALA A 143 -29.64 14.30 -15.05
N ALA A 144 -30.93 14.46 -14.77
CA ALA A 144 -31.67 13.51 -13.96
C ALA A 144 -31.67 12.13 -14.62
N VAL A 145 -31.60 11.09 -13.79
CA VAL A 145 -31.65 9.71 -14.23
C VAL A 145 -33.06 9.37 -14.70
N THR A 146 -33.16 8.75 -15.87
CA THR A 146 -34.42 8.22 -16.41
C THR A 146 -34.56 6.72 -16.17
N GLU A 147 -35.75 6.14 -16.36
CA GLU A 147 -35.95 4.68 -16.34
C GLU A 147 -35.05 3.95 -17.35
N LYS A 148 -34.84 4.54 -18.52
CA LYS A 148 -33.94 4.00 -19.54
C LYS A 148 -32.50 3.98 -19.02
N ASP A 149 -32.05 5.06 -18.39
CA ASP A 149 -30.72 5.16 -17.79
C ASP A 149 -30.50 4.09 -16.72
N ILE A 150 -31.49 3.82 -15.86
CA ILE A 150 -31.44 2.73 -14.87
C ILE A 150 -31.28 1.36 -15.53
N LYS A 151 -32.01 1.10 -16.62
CA LYS A 151 -31.91 -0.17 -17.35
C LYS A 151 -30.52 -0.34 -17.94
N ASP A 152 -29.98 0.70 -18.58
CA ASP A 152 -28.66 0.68 -19.21
C ASP A 152 -27.54 0.54 -18.16
N LEU A 153 -27.63 1.27 -17.05
CA LEU A 153 -26.71 1.15 -15.91
C LEU A 153 -26.75 -0.25 -15.29
N SER A 154 -27.94 -0.82 -15.11
CA SER A 154 -28.11 -2.17 -14.56
C SER A 154 -27.51 -3.24 -15.46
N LEU A 155 -27.65 -3.11 -16.77
CA LEU A 155 -27.03 -4.00 -17.76
C LEU A 155 -25.51 -3.89 -17.71
N TRP A 156 -24.97 -2.67 -17.66
CA TRP A 156 -23.53 -2.44 -17.53
C TRP A 156 -22.98 -3.02 -16.21
N LEU A 157 -23.64 -2.80 -15.08
CA LEU A 157 -23.24 -3.36 -13.78
C LEU A 157 -23.20 -4.88 -13.80
N LYS A 158 -24.24 -5.53 -14.32
CA LYS A 158 -24.29 -7.00 -14.46
C LYS A 158 -23.18 -7.52 -15.37
N ALA A 159 -22.89 -6.81 -16.46
CA ALA A 159 -21.79 -7.14 -17.37
C ALA A 159 -20.42 -6.98 -16.71
N SER A 160 -20.16 -5.86 -16.03
CA SER A 160 -18.93 -5.59 -15.29
C SER A 160 -18.71 -6.61 -14.17
N TYR A 161 -19.79 -7.00 -13.48
CA TYR A 161 -19.75 -8.03 -12.44
C TYR A 161 -19.44 -9.43 -13.00
N SER A 162 -20.02 -9.81 -14.13
CA SER A 162 -19.87 -11.16 -14.69
C SER A 162 -18.62 -11.35 -15.56
N ARG A 163 -18.27 -10.35 -16.38
CA ARG A 163 -17.14 -10.39 -17.33
C ARG A 163 -15.87 -9.73 -16.80
N GLY A 164 -15.99 -8.94 -15.74
CA GLY A 164 -14.92 -8.12 -15.19
C GLY A 164 -14.92 -6.70 -15.75
N ILE A 165 -14.29 -5.82 -14.99
CA ILE A 165 -14.02 -4.43 -15.34
C ILE A 165 -12.55 -4.14 -15.02
N THR A 166 -11.88 -3.36 -15.85
CA THR A 166 -10.48 -2.98 -15.69
C THR A 166 -10.31 -1.48 -15.90
N TRP A 167 -9.25 -0.95 -15.33
CA TRP A 167 -8.83 0.44 -15.48
C TRP A 167 -7.31 0.50 -15.34
N ASN A 168 -6.67 1.30 -16.17
CA ASN A 168 -5.23 1.55 -16.12
C ASN A 168 -5.00 3.05 -16.25
N TYR A 169 -4.01 3.55 -15.53
CA TYR A 169 -3.62 4.95 -15.53
C TYR A 169 -2.11 5.09 -15.53
N LYS A 170 -1.62 6.12 -16.20
CA LYS A 170 -0.20 6.44 -16.26
C LYS A 170 0.01 7.94 -16.13
N LEU A 171 0.94 8.32 -15.27
CA LEU A 171 1.40 9.69 -15.08
C LEU A 171 2.92 9.74 -15.19
N GLU A 172 3.44 10.69 -15.95
CA GLU A 172 4.88 10.94 -16.10
C GLU A 172 5.29 12.17 -15.28
N LYS A 173 6.38 12.06 -14.52
CA LYS A 173 6.98 13.20 -13.81
C LYS A 173 8.49 13.03 -13.72
N SER A 174 9.24 14.03 -14.17
CA SER A 174 10.72 14.07 -14.08
C SER A 174 11.43 12.81 -14.65
N GLY A 175 10.89 12.21 -15.71
CA GLY A 175 11.44 11.00 -16.33
C GLY A 175 11.10 9.69 -15.61
N LEU A 176 10.23 9.72 -14.60
CA LEU A 176 9.68 8.56 -13.90
C LEU A 176 8.19 8.42 -14.23
N SER A 177 7.68 7.20 -14.24
CA SER A 177 6.24 6.95 -14.44
C SER A 177 5.58 6.36 -13.19
N LEU A 178 4.48 6.96 -12.75
CA LEU A 178 3.50 6.28 -11.90
C LEU A 178 2.51 5.54 -12.79
N VAL A 179 2.39 4.23 -12.61
CA VAL A 179 1.42 3.37 -13.30
C VAL A 179 0.46 2.81 -12.27
N MET A 180 -0.84 2.84 -12.54
CA MET A 180 -1.85 2.27 -11.64
C MET A 180 -2.79 1.36 -12.43
N GLY A 181 -3.29 0.33 -11.77
CA GLY A 181 -4.28 -0.56 -12.33
C GLY A 181 -5.30 -1.01 -11.30
N LYS A 182 -6.56 -1.11 -11.75
CA LYS A 182 -7.67 -1.71 -10.98
C LYS A 182 -8.38 -2.72 -11.86
N SER A 183 -8.68 -3.89 -11.31
CA SER A 183 -9.50 -4.90 -11.99
C SER A 183 -10.53 -5.53 -11.06
N GLY A 184 -11.60 -6.03 -11.65
CA GLY A 184 -12.68 -6.76 -10.99
C GLY A 184 -13.67 -5.89 -10.20
N VAL A 185 -14.74 -6.53 -9.78
CA VAL A 185 -15.77 -5.97 -8.91
C VAL A 185 -15.59 -6.56 -7.52
N GLY A 186 -15.28 -5.72 -6.55
CA GLY A 186 -15.20 -6.13 -5.16
C GLY A 186 -16.59 -6.33 -4.55
N ARG A 187 -16.63 -6.93 -3.37
CA ARG A 187 -17.87 -7.06 -2.59
C ARG A 187 -17.69 -6.52 -1.18
N PRO A 188 -18.72 -5.83 -0.64
CA PRO A 188 -18.70 -5.47 0.76
C PRO A 188 -18.39 -6.68 1.64
N PRO A 189 -17.55 -6.50 2.68
CA PRO A 189 -17.17 -7.60 3.55
C PRO A 189 -18.36 -8.08 4.37
N GLN A 190 -18.27 -9.31 4.89
CA GLN A 190 -19.28 -9.86 5.80
C GLN A 190 -19.13 -9.30 7.22
N GLU A 191 -17.90 -8.95 7.59
CA GLU A 191 -17.54 -8.50 8.93
C GLU A 191 -16.56 -7.33 8.85
N TRP A 192 -16.50 -6.56 9.93
CA TRP A 192 -15.57 -5.45 10.14
C TRP A 192 -14.86 -5.61 11.46
N ILE A 193 -13.58 -5.28 11.49
CA ILE A 193 -12.77 -5.24 12.71
C ILE A 193 -12.21 -3.84 12.91
N ILE A 194 -11.92 -3.49 14.15
CA ILE A 194 -11.24 -2.23 14.47
C ILE A 194 -9.78 -2.55 14.79
N ALA A 195 -8.84 -2.03 14.01
CA ALA A 195 -7.40 -2.24 14.19
C ALA A 195 -6.86 -1.33 15.29
N VAL A 196 -6.95 -1.77 16.55
CA VAL A 196 -6.63 -0.95 17.72
C VAL A 196 -5.13 -0.63 17.77
N GLY A 197 -4.26 -1.63 17.54
CA GLY A 197 -2.83 -1.38 17.44
C GLY A 197 -1.98 -2.63 17.45
N GLU A 198 -0.71 -2.49 17.05
CA GLU A 198 0.28 -3.57 17.10
C GLU A 198 1.09 -3.50 18.39
N LYS A 199 1.60 -4.66 18.83
CA LYS A 199 2.45 -4.85 20.00
C LYS A 199 3.62 -5.77 19.66
N ASP A 200 4.72 -5.54 20.37
CA ASP A 200 5.98 -6.26 20.16
C ASP A 200 5.98 -7.63 20.85
N ASN A 201 5.12 -7.82 21.85
CA ASN A 201 5.04 -9.06 22.63
C ASN A 201 3.62 -9.34 23.13
N ASP A 202 3.38 -10.60 23.52
CA ASP A 202 2.07 -11.08 23.97
C ASP A 202 1.61 -10.42 25.25
N GLN A 203 2.54 -10.07 26.14
CA GLN A 203 2.21 -9.48 27.42
C GLN A 203 1.52 -8.13 27.22
N GLU A 204 2.10 -7.27 26.39
CA GLU A 204 1.51 -5.97 26.04
C GLU A 204 0.19 -6.13 25.26
N ALA A 205 0.13 -7.08 24.32
CA ALA A 205 -1.10 -7.35 23.57
C ALA A 205 -2.24 -7.78 24.49
N ASN A 206 -1.97 -8.73 25.39
CA ASN A 206 -2.95 -9.23 26.34
C ASN A 206 -3.37 -8.19 27.38
N GLN A 207 -2.45 -7.31 27.80
CA GLN A 207 -2.79 -6.17 28.66
C GLN A 207 -3.76 -5.21 27.96
N LEU A 208 -3.53 -4.90 26.68
CA LEU A 208 -4.44 -4.07 25.90
C LEU A 208 -5.81 -4.73 25.71
N VAL A 209 -5.85 -6.02 25.38
CA VAL A 209 -7.10 -6.80 25.29
C VAL A 209 -7.89 -6.72 26.61
N LYS A 210 -7.25 -6.94 27.76
CA LYS A 210 -7.91 -6.83 29.08
C LYS A 210 -8.42 -5.42 29.36
N LYS A 211 -7.65 -4.38 29.01
CA LYS A 211 -8.05 -2.97 29.17
C LYS A 211 -9.28 -2.59 28.33
N LEU A 212 -9.42 -3.18 27.14
CA LEU A 212 -10.60 -3.00 26.30
C LEU A 212 -11.79 -3.79 26.88
N GLY A 213 -11.56 -5.04 27.30
CA GLY A 213 -12.58 -5.89 27.91
C GLY A 213 -13.21 -5.30 29.17
N SER A 214 -12.42 -4.65 30.04
CA SER A 214 -12.95 -3.97 31.23
C SER A 214 -13.85 -2.76 30.92
N ARG A 215 -13.89 -2.32 29.66
CA ARG A 215 -14.78 -1.28 29.14
C ARG A 215 -15.92 -1.84 28.28
N GLY A 216 -16.13 -3.16 28.31
CA GLY A 216 -17.15 -3.84 27.51
C GLY A 216 -16.80 -4.00 26.02
N ILE A 217 -15.54 -3.78 25.63
CA ILE A 217 -15.10 -3.88 24.24
C ILE A 217 -14.50 -5.26 24.00
N SER A 218 -15.16 -6.08 23.17
CA SER A 218 -14.65 -7.39 22.75
C SER A 218 -13.43 -7.21 21.84
N ALA A 219 -12.27 -7.69 22.29
CA ALA A 219 -11.01 -7.59 21.57
C ALA A 219 -10.18 -8.87 21.70
N LYS A 220 -9.29 -9.11 20.73
CA LYS A 220 -8.36 -10.24 20.72
C LYS A 220 -7.01 -9.85 20.13
N ALA A 221 -5.97 -10.55 20.54
CA ALA A 221 -4.66 -10.48 19.92
C ALA A 221 -4.58 -11.50 18.77
N VAL A 222 -4.13 -11.06 17.60
CA VAL A 222 -3.95 -11.86 16.40
C VAL A 222 -2.49 -11.76 15.97
N ARG A 223 -1.84 -12.90 15.80
CA ARG A 223 -0.47 -12.95 15.26
C ARG A 223 -0.52 -13.00 13.75
N SER A 224 0.24 -12.13 13.10
CA SER A 224 0.50 -12.20 11.66
C SER A 224 1.96 -11.88 11.42
N ASP A 225 2.69 -12.80 10.78
CA ASP A 225 4.00 -12.56 10.16
C ASP A 225 4.97 -11.69 10.97
N GLY A 226 5.16 -12.02 12.25
CA GLY A 226 6.13 -11.36 13.13
C GLY A 226 5.60 -10.19 13.97
N THR A 227 4.34 -9.76 13.79
CA THR A 227 3.67 -8.78 14.66
C THR A 227 2.46 -9.36 15.39
N ILE A 228 2.08 -8.72 16.50
CA ILE A 228 0.88 -9.06 17.28
C ILE A 228 -0.09 -7.87 17.22
N SER A 229 -1.14 -7.99 16.43
CA SER A 229 -2.17 -6.97 16.29
C SER A 229 -3.29 -7.20 17.31
N VAL A 230 -3.69 -6.16 18.04
CA VAL A 230 -4.90 -6.17 18.86
C VAL A 230 -6.04 -5.58 18.03
N ILE A 231 -7.11 -6.36 17.89
CA ILE A 231 -8.29 -5.99 17.12
C ILE A 231 -9.55 -6.07 17.98
N ALA A 232 -10.53 -5.20 17.74
CA ALA A 232 -11.86 -5.28 18.32
C ALA A 232 -12.89 -5.76 17.30
N GLY A 233 -13.89 -6.53 17.74
CA GLY A 233 -14.89 -7.18 16.89
C GLY A 233 -14.68 -8.70 16.73
N PRO A 234 -15.23 -9.32 15.67
CA PRO A 234 -15.82 -8.70 14.47
C PRO A 234 -17.21 -8.08 14.68
N TYR A 235 -17.59 -7.17 13.78
CA TYR A 235 -18.89 -6.51 13.71
C TYR A 235 -19.53 -6.76 12.33
N GLY A 236 -20.79 -7.20 12.28
CA GLY A 236 -21.52 -7.38 11.02
C GLY A 236 -22.02 -6.08 10.37
N ASN A 237 -21.68 -4.92 10.93
CA ASN A 237 -22.14 -3.61 10.48
C ASN A 237 -20.98 -2.60 10.58
N TYR A 238 -20.67 -1.94 9.46
CA TYR A 238 -19.59 -0.96 9.36
C TYR A 238 -19.80 0.22 10.32
N PHE A 239 -21.02 0.77 10.35
CA PHE A 239 -21.33 1.93 11.17
C PHE A 239 -21.15 1.67 12.67
N GLN A 240 -21.55 0.48 13.15
CA GLN A 240 -21.31 0.09 14.55
C GLN A 240 -19.82 0.02 14.87
N ALA A 241 -19.02 -0.60 13.99
CA ALA A 241 -17.57 -0.64 14.14
C ALA A 241 -16.98 0.78 14.13
N TRP A 242 -17.45 1.64 13.23
CA TRP A 242 -17.02 3.03 13.11
C TRP A 242 -17.35 3.84 14.36
N LEU A 243 -18.60 3.82 14.86
CA LEU A 243 -18.99 4.51 16.09
C LEU A 243 -18.11 4.09 17.26
N LEU A 244 -17.90 2.78 17.41
CA LEU A 244 -17.05 2.27 18.48
C LEU A 244 -15.61 2.76 18.33
N SER A 245 -15.07 2.80 17.11
CA SER A 245 -13.72 3.33 16.84
C SER A 245 -13.57 4.78 17.30
N GLN A 246 -14.61 5.61 17.15
CA GLN A 246 -14.59 7.03 17.54
C GLN A 246 -14.60 7.24 19.06
N VAL A 247 -15.05 6.25 19.84
CA VAL A 247 -15.12 6.33 21.31
C VAL A 247 -14.07 5.46 22.01
N LEU A 248 -13.15 4.83 21.26
CA LEU A 248 -12.03 4.09 21.84
C LEU A 248 -11.18 4.99 22.77
N PRO A 249 -10.58 4.42 23.83
CA PRO A 249 -9.68 5.16 24.71
C PRO A 249 -8.47 5.69 23.94
N SER A 250 -8.00 6.88 24.32
CA SER A 250 -6.69 7.38 23.88
C SER A 250 -5.58 6.36 24.19
N PRO A 251 -4.60 6.15 23.28
CA PRO A 251 -4.39 6.83 22.00
C PRO A 251 -5.14 6.21 20.79
N TYR A 252 -6.05 5.26 21.01
CA TYR A 252 -6.66 4.43 19.96
C TYR A 252 -7.95 5.02 19.38
N ARG A 253 -8.30 6.25 19.74
CA ARG A 253 -9.48 6.94 19.21
C ARG A 253 -9.34 7.10 17.69
N GLY A 254 -10.39 6.75 16.96
CA GLY A 254 -10.39 6.80 15.49
C GLY A 254 -9.58 5.68 14.85
N ALA A 255 -9.32 4.57 15.57
CA ALA A 255 -8.63 3.42 15.03
C ALA A 255 -9.28 2.93 13.72
N PRO A 256 -8.49 2.48 12.72
CA PRO A 256 -9.04 2.08 11.44
C PRO A 256 -10.05 0.94 11.53
N VAL A 257 -11.16 1.06 10.80
CA VAL A 257 -12.14 -0.02 10.60
C VAL A 257 -11.76 -0.78 9.32
N LEU A 258 -11.41 -2.05 9.46
CA LEU A 258 -10.91 -2.88 8.38
C LEU A 258 -11.92 -3.97 7.99
N PRO A 259 -12.07 -4.25 6.69
CA PRO A 259 -12.94 -5.31 6.20
C PRO A 259 -12.39 -6.69 6.59
N GLN A 260 -13.27 -7.63 6.94
CA GLN A 260 -12.94 -9.03 7.20
C GLN A 260 -13.86 -9.95 6.41
N GLY A 261 -13.24 -10.97 5.79
CA GLY A 261 -13.96 -11.98 5.02
C GLY A 261 -14.47 -11.48 3.67
N GLY A 262 -15.19 -12.36 2.99
CA GLY A 262 -15.48 -12.22 1.56
C GLY A 262 -14.29 -12.62 0.70
N GLU A 263 -14.54 -13.26 -0.44
CA GLU A 263 -13.51 -13.51 -1.45
C GLU A 263 -14.10 -13.23 -2.83
N ARG A 264 -13.53 -12.25 -3.54
CA ARG A 264 -13.85 -11.93 -4.93
C ARG A 264 -12.64 -11.29 -5.57
N LYS A 265 -12.27 -11.80 -6.75
CA LYS A 265 -11.13 -11.33 -7.54
C LYS A 265 -11.28 -9.84 -7.91
N SER A 266 -10.84 -8.98 -7.02
CA SER A 266 -10.65 -7.55 -7.18
C SER A 266 -9.20 -7.25 -6.84
N LEU A 267 -8.53 -6.46 -7.68
CA LEU A 267 -7.11 -6.17 -7.51
C LEU A 267 -6.84 -4.71 -7.84
N PHE A 268 -6.29 -3.97 -6.87
CA PHE A 268 -5.68 -2.67 -7.09
C PHE A 268 -4.16 -2.80 -6.94
N TRP A 269 -3.44 -2.14 -7.84
CA TRP A 269 -1.98 -2.04 -7.77
C TRP A 269 -1.51 -0.69 -8.30
N ALA A 270 -0.34 -0.27 -7.82
CA ALA A 270 0.39 0.89 -8.30
C ALA A 270 1.86 0.52 -8.46
N ALA A 271 2.54 1.12 -9.43
CA ALA A 271 3.95 0.89 -9.70
C ALA A 271 4.67 2.19 -10.05
N ILE A 272 5.92 2.29 -9.64
CA ILE A 272 6.85 3.30 -10.14
C ILE A 272 7.79 2.63 -11.12
N LYS A 273 7.73 3.05 -12.40
CA LYS A 273 8.68 2.67 -13.44
C LYS A 273 9.83 3.67 -13.46
N VAL A 274 11.05 3.19 -13.29
CA VAL A 274 12.22 4.03 -13.02
C VAL A 274 13.51 3.39 -13.55
N PRO A 275 14.43 4.16 -14.15
CA PRO A 275 15.78 3.70 -14.45
C PRO A 275 16.53 3.26 -13.18
N ALA A 276 17.39 2.24 -13.28
CA ALA A 276 17.98 1.64 -12.08
C ALA A 276 18.92 2.61 -11.31
N ASP A 277 19.61 3.50 -12.01
CA ASP A 277 20.48 4.55 -11.47
C ASP A 277 19.74 5.68 -10.72
N ARG A 278 18.40 5.68 -10.80
CA ARG A 278 17.52 6.64 -10.11
C ARG A 278 16.89 6.06 -8.85
N CYS A 279 17.26 4.84 -8.46
CA CYS A 279 16.81 4.17 -7.24
C CYS A 279 17.84 4.32 -6.11
N PHE A 280 17.42 4.70 -4.91
CA PHE A 280 18.30 4.83 -3.75
C PHE A 280 17.66 4.23 -2.51
N ILE A 281 18.47 3.71 -1.59
CA ILE A 281 17.99 3.22 -0.29
C ILE A 281 18.11 4.37 0.72
N ALA A 282 17.00 4.71 1.38
CA ALA A 282 16.96 5.67 2.48
C ALA A 282 16.53 4.99 3.77
N THR A 283 17.25 5.23 4.86
CA THR A 283 16.96 4.62 6.16
C THR A 283 16.29 5.62 7.09
N ALA A 284 15.34 5.19 7.93
CA ALA A 284 14.78 6.06 8.95
C ALA A 284 15.86 6.59 9.92
N PRO A 285 16.89 5.79 10.30
CA PRO A 285 17.98 6.28 11.16
C PRO A 285 18.80 7.42 10.57
N SER A 286 18.97 7.51 9.25
CA SER A 286 19.65 8.66 8.63
C SER A 286 18.84 9.95 8.74
N ILE A 287 17.55 9.85 9.09
CA ILE A 287 16.61 10.95 9.30
C ILE A 287 16.32 11.15 10.81
N GLY A 288 17.14 10.54 11.68
CA GLY A 288 17.06 10.72 13.13
C GLY A 288 15.97 9.91 13.83
N ALA A 289 15.38 8.90 13.18
CA ALA A 289 14.33 8.06 13.74
C ALA A 289 14.66 6.57 13.64
N ARG A 290 14.12 5.72 14.52
CA ARG A 290 14.36 4.26 14.39
C ARG A 290 13.56 3.65 13.24
N ASN A 291 12.29 4.04 13.15
CA ASN A 291 11.33 3.66 12.11
C ASN A 291 10.49 4.89 11.79
N LEU A 292 10.09 5.06 10.53
CA LEU A 292 9.20 6.13 10.08
C LEU A 292 8.19 5.59 9.06
N PRO A 293 6.97 6.15 8.97
CA PRO A 293 6.10 5.93 7.81
C PRO A 293 6.85 6.21 6.50
N LEU A 294 6.53 5.50 5.42
CA LEU A 294 7.22 5.67 4.15
C LEU A 294 7.12 7.12 3.63
N SER A 295 5.95 7.75 3.77
CA SER A 295 5.75 9.17 3.45
C SER A 295 6.78 10.07 4.12
N LYS A 296 7.09 9.83 5.40
CA LYS A 296 8.08 10.62 6.15
C LYS A 296 9.51 10.35 5.69
N ILE A 297 9.83 9.11 5.29
CA ILE A 297 11.13 8.82 4.67
C ILE A 297 11.24 9.58 3.34
N ALA A 298 10.21 9.53 2.49
CA ALA A 298 10.19 10.19 1.19
C ALA A 298 10.31 11.72 1.29
N GLU A 299 9.49 12.36 2.12
CA GLU A 299 9.48 13.81 2.35
C GLU A 299 10.82 14.36 2.84
N ASN A 300 11.62 13.55 3.54
CA ASN A 300 12.92 13.95 4.09
C ASN A 300 14.11 13.46 3.22
N SER A 301 13.85 12.99 2.00
CA SER A 301 14.89 12.45 1.10
C SER A 301 14.87 13.04 -0.32
N ASP A 302 14.26 14.21 -0.52
CA ASP A 302 14.14 14.89 -1.82
C ASP A 302 13.64 13.96 -2.95
N SER A 303 12.69 13.08 -2.63
CA SER A 303 12.21 12.07 -3.57
C SER A 303 10.92 12.49 -4.28
N ILE A 304 10.76 12.03 -5.52
CA ILE A 304 9.50 12.13 -6.30
C ILE A 304 8.57 10.97 -5.95
N GLY A 305 9.15 9.81 -5.66
CA GLY A 305 8.43 8.63 -5.23
C GLY A 305 9.20 7.83 -4.19
N ALA A 306 8.50 6.92 -3.53
CA ALA A 306 9.12 5.93 -2.65
C ALA A 306 8.27 4.67 -2.56
N ILE A 307 8.89 3.56 -2.16
CA ILE A 307 8.23 2.29 -1.88
C ILE A 307 8.93 1.59 -0.71
N ASN A 308 8.25 0.71 0.00
CA ASN A 308 8.92 -0.11 1.01
C ASN A 308 9.94 -1.09 0.40
N GLY A 309 10.94 -1.48 1.19
CA GLY A 309 12.00 -2.40 0.78
C GLY A 309 11.76 -3.86 1.19
N GLY A 310 12.84 -4.56 1.52
CA GLY A 310 12.84 -5.93 2.02
C GLY A 310 12.44 -6.06 3.50
N PHE A 311 12.58 -7.26 4.04
CA PHE A 311 12.13 -7.59 5.39
C PHE A 311 12.88 -6.87 6.50
N PHE A 312 12.26 -6.78 7.66
CA PHE A 312 12.87 -6.22 8.87
C PHE A 312 12.30 -6.86 10.14
N GLY A 313 13.04 -6.73 11.25
CA GLY A 313 12.61 -7.09 12.59
C GLY A 313 12.86 -5.91 13.55
N SER A 314 11.82 -5.48 14.26
CA SER A 314 11.83 -4.22 15.04
C SER A 314 12.25 -3.01 14.20
N ASN A 315 13.54 -2.67 14.19
CA ASN A 315 14.11 -1.51 13.50
C ASN A 315 15.37 -1.87 12.70
N ARG A 316 15.55 -3.14 12.36
CA ARG A 316 16.71 -3.63 11.60
C ARG A 316 16.26 -4.47 10.41
N PRO A 317 16.86 -4.30 9.23
CA PRO A 317 16.60 -5.18 8.10
C PRO A 317 16.96 -6.62 8.40
N ILE A 318 16.30 -7.53 7.68
CA ILE A 318 16.60 -8.96 7.68
C ILE A 318 17.04 -9.32 6.25
N GLY A 319 18.28 -9.77 6.12
CA GLY A 319 18.90 -10.08 4.85
C GLY A 319 19.90 -9.01 4.39
N THR A 320 20.63 -9.33 3.34
CA THR A 320 21.66 -8.46 2.76
C THR A 320 21.10 -7.09 2.44
N MET A 321 21.82 -6.08 2.92
CA MET A 321 21.65 -4.70 2.48
C MET A 321 23.02 -4.12 2.20
N VAL A 322 23.18 -3.55 1.02
CA VAL A 322 24.36 -2.78 0.63
C VAL A 322 23.87 -1.41 0.16
N ILE A 323 24.47 -0.34 0.68
CA ILE A 323 24.15 1.04 0.32
C ILE A 323 25.46 1.68 -0.15
N ASP A 324 25.50 2.16 -1.38
CA ASP A 324 26.66 2.80 -2.01
C ASP A 324 27.97 1.97 -1.84
N GLY A 325 27.87 0.66 -2.07
CA GLY A 325 28.96 -0.31 -1.96
C GLY A 325 29.33 -0.69 -0.52
N ILE A 326 28.68 -0.13 0.49
CA ILE A 326 28.94 -0.40 1.91
C ILE A 326 27.92 -1.43 2.42
N PRO A 327 28.36 -2.59 2.95
CA PRO A 327 27.46 -3.52 3.62
C PRO A 327 26.85 -2.90 4.87
N VAL A 328 25.53 -2.97 4.97
CA VAL A 328 24.73 -2.36 6.03
C VAL A 328 23.97 -3.42 6.83
N SER A 329 23.61 -4.56 6.21
CA SER A 329 22.97 -5.70 6.88
C SER A 329 23.52 -7.03 6.34
N PRO A 330 23.71 -8.06 7.18
CA PRO A 330 24.24 -9.35 6.76
C PRO A 330 23.23 -10.19 5.97
N SER A 331 23.72 -11.15 5.20
CA SER A 331 22.93 -12.16 4.49
C SER A 331 22.00 -12.96 5.42
N TYR A 332 20.80 -13.26 4.93
CA TYR A 332 19.88 -14.20 5.57
C TYR A 332 19.64 -15.41 4.68
N ALA A 333 20.23 -16.54 5.08
CA ALA A 333 20.23 -17.79 4.32
C ALA A 333 20.65 -17.54 2.84
N ASP A 334 20.08 -18.30 1.92
CA ASP A 334 20.35 -18.22 0.49
C ASP A 334 19.18 -17.56 -0.26
N ARG A 335 18.61 -16.50 0.31
CA ARG A 335 17.46 -15.79 -0.27
C ARG A 335 17.84 -14.93 -1.47
N SER A 336 16.85 -14.71 -2.32
CA SER A 336 16.94 -13.88 -3.50
C SER A 336 17.05 -12.39 -3.14
N ALA A 337 17.77 -11.67 -3.99
CA ALA A 337 18.02 -10.25 -3.88
C ALA A 337 17.91 -9.56 -5.24
N ILE A 338 17.68 -8.26 -5.18
CA ILE A 338 17.91 -7.31 -6.25
C ILE A 338 19.16 -6.50 -5.91
N GLY A 339 20.00 -6.23 -6.90
CA GLY A 339 21.03 -5.21 -6.86
C GLY A 339 20.91 -4.26 -8.05
N TRP A 340 21.43 -3.05 -7.90
CA TRP A 340 21.55 -2.08 -9.00
C TRP A 340 22.76 -1.17 -8.81
N ASN A 341 23.13 -0.44 -9.86
CA ASN A 341 24.28 0.45 -9.84
C ASN A 341 24.02 1.78 -10.57
N GLN A 342 24.96 2.71 -10.42
CA GLN A 342 24.87 4.04 -11.03
C GLN A 342 25.00 4.04 -12.56
N ARG A 343 25.29 2.89 -13.19
CA ARG A 343 25.31 2.74 -14.66
C ARG A 343 23.96 2.32 -15.23
N GLY A 344 22.92 2.26 -14.39
CA GLY A 344 21.57 1.87 -14.81
C GLY A 344 21.39 0.35 -14.98
N GLN A 345 22.31 -0.47 -14.45
CA GLN A 345 22.22 -1.92 -14.52
C GLN A 345 21.46 -2.48 -13.31
N ALA A 346 20.70 -3.55 -13.52
CA ALA A 346 19.97 -4.28 -12.49
C ALA A 346 20.37 -5.76 -12.46
N PHE A 347 20.48 -6.31 -11.26
CA PHE A 347 21.00 -7.65 -10.99
C PHE A 347 20.02 -8.42 -10.10
N PHE A 348 19.61 -9.62 -10.50
CA PHE A 348 18.71 -10.46 -9.72
C PHE A 348 19.36 -11.81 -9.49
N GLY A 349 19.36 -12.30 -8.25
CA GLY A 349 20.10 -13.50 -7.91
C GLY A 349 20.15 -13.75 -6.42
N ASN A 350 21.12 -14.54 -5.97
CA ASN A 350 21.29 -14.84 -4.56
C ASN A 350 22.05 -13.70 -3.86
N GLY A 351 21.47 -13.15 -2.79
CA GLY A 351 22.05 -12.01 -2.07
C GLY A 351 23.14 -12.35 -1.06
N ASN A 352 23.58 -13.61 -0.95
CA ASN A 352 24.51 -14.02 0.08
C ASN A 352 25.93 -13.53 -0.23
N PHE A 353 26.54 -12.83 0.73
CA PHE A 353 27.94 -12.43 0.71
C PHE A 353 28.68 -12.79 1.99
N ARG A 354 30.01 -12.82 1.87
CA ARG A 354 30.96 -12.73 2.98
C ARG A 354 31.72 -11.42 2.91
N LEU A 355 32.04 -10.85 4.06
CA LEU A 355 32.78 -9.60 4.16
C LEU A 355 34.19 -9.84 4.67
N TYR A 356 35.16 -9.23 4.01
CA TYR A 356 36.57 -9.28 4.39
C TYR A 356 37.11 -7.86 4.47
N GLY A 357 37.95 -7.60 5.47
CA GLY A 357 38.85 -6.46 5.46
C GLY A 357 40.23 -6.90 4.94
N LYS A 358 40.93 -5.98 4.29
CA LYS A 358 42.29 -6.16 3.79
C LYS A 358 43.16 -5.02 4.29
N ASN A 359 44.23 -5.32 5.01
CA ASN A 359 45.19 -4.31 5.45
C ASN A 359 46.21 -3.98 4.33
N LYS A 360 47.05 -2.95 4.54
CA LYS A 360 48.09 -2.55 3.57
C LYS A 360 49.13 -3.64 3.28
N ARG A 361 49.34 -4.59 4.20
CA ARG A 361 50.23 -5.75 4.00
C ARG A 361 49.62 -6.83 3.12
N GLY A 362 48.37 -6.65 2.67
CA GLY A 362 47.65 -7.60 1.83
C GLY A 362 46.99 -8.75 2.61
N GLN A 363 47.07 -8.75 3.94
CA GLN A 363 46.43 -9.75 4.78
C GLN A 363 44.92 -9.50 4.83
N SER A 364 44.15 -10.54 4.50
CA SER A 364 42.70 -10.55 4.59
C SER A 364 42.25 -11.11 5.94
N PHE A 365 41.19 -10.54 6.50
CA PHE A 365 40.55 -11.02 7.73
C PHE A 365 39.03 -10.98 7.60
N PRO A 366 38.31 -11.97 8.13
CA PRO A 366 36.86 -12.01 8.05
C PRO A 366 36.24 -10.92 8.95
N ILE A 367 35.20 -10.27 8.43
CA ILE A 367 34.33 -9.39 9.22
C ILE A 367 33.04 -10.16 9.47
N SER A 368 32.86 -10.61 10.70
CA SER A 368 31.82 -11.57 11.10
C SER A 368 30.47 -10.90 11.40
N GLY A 369 30.42 -9.58 11.53
CA GLY A 369 29.19 -8.84 11.81
C GLY A 369 29.13 -7.50 11.08
N VAL A 370 27.91 -7.12 10.69
CA VAL A 370 27.61 -5.79 10.16
C VAL A 370 26.46 -5.21 10.99
N ASN A 371 26.68 -4.05 11.62
CA ASN A 371 25.73 -3.35 12.49
C ASN A 371 25.10 -4.22 13.59
N GLN A 372 25.81 -5.26 14.06
CA GLN A 372 25.33 -6.19 15.07
C GLN A 372 26.44 -6.58 16.04
N PRO A 373 26.10 -6.89 17.32
CA PRO A 373 27.08 -7.37 18.28
C PRO A 373 27.78 -8.65 17.82
N ILE A 374 29.02 -8.83 18.26
CA ILE A 374 29.87 -9.98 17.94
C ILE A 374 30.41 -10.67 19.19
N GLY A 375 30.81 -11.94 19.01
CA GLY A 375 31.54 -12.74 20.00
C GLY A 375 33.00 -12.31 20.15
N GLU A 376 33.64 -12.79 21.21
CA GLU A 376 35.09 -12.60 21.43
C GLU A 376 35.90 -13.22 20.27
N GLY A 377 37.00 -12.57 19.88
CA GLY A 377 37.84 -12.99 18.76
C GLY A 377 37.33 -12.60 17.36
N ALA A 378 36.19 -11.94 17.25
CA ALA A 378 35.59 -11.54 15.98
C ALA A 378 35.75 -10.05 15.65
N LEU A 379 35.43 -9.69 14.39
CA LEU A 379 35.38 -8.32 13.90
C LEU A 379 33.97 -7.93 13.42
N ALA A 380 33.58 -6.68 13.66
CA ALA A 380 32.31 -6.13 13.23
C ALA A 380 32.48 -4.76 12.57
N LEU A 381 31.80 -4.54 11.45
CA LEU A 381 31.66 -3.24 10.81
C LEU A 381 30.38 -2.57 11.29
N TYR A 382 30.47 -1.32 11.73
CA TYR A 382 29.35 -0.46 12.06
C TYR A 382 29.34 0.75 11.13
N THR A 383 28.14 1.08 10.64
CA THR A 383 27.92 2.08 9.60
C THR A 383 26.89 3.13 10.06
N PRO A 384 27.03 4.41 9.65
CA PRO A 384 26.13 5.49 10.07
C PRO A 384 24.70 5.32 9.55
N HIS A 385 24.46 4.43 8.57
CA HIS A 385 23.13 4.09 8.05
C HIS A 385 22.13 3.58 9.12
N PHE A 386 22.60 3.12 10.29
CA PHE A 386 21.76 2.75 11.45
C PHE A 386 21.86 3.71 12.64
N GLY A 387 22.32 4.93 12.37
CA GLY A 387 22.48 6.00 13.34
C GLY A 387 23.95 6.29 13.66
N GLN A 388 24.17 7.43 14.32
CA GLN A 388 25.49 7.95 14.63
C GLN A 388 26.24 7.15 15.72
N PHE A 389 25.61 6.13 16.30
CA PHE A 389 26.18 5.29 17.35
C PHE A 389 26.15 3.82 16.97
N ALA A 390 27.29 3.15 17.12
CA ALA A 390 27.32 1.70 17.24
C ALA A 390 26.78 1.34 18.63
N THR A 391 25.58 0.75 18.68
CA THR A 391 24.87 0.47 19.94
C THR A 391 24.94 -1.02 20.33
N GLN A 392 24.78 -1.29 21.63
CA GLN A 392 24.79 -2.63 22.21
C GLN A 392 26.12 -3.39 22.03
N VAL A 393 27.21 -2.66 21.89
CA VAL A 393 28.56 -3.22 21.79
C VAL A 393 29.06 -3.54 23.20
N LYS A 394 28.84 -4.76 23.70
CA LYS A 394 29.23 -5.14 25.07
C LYS A 394 30.61 -5.78 25.12
N GLY A 395 31.39 -5.43 26.16
CA GLY A 395 32.67 -6.06 26.50
C GLY A 395 33.89 -5.30 25.97
N PRO A 396 35.11 -5.71 26.38
CA PRO A 396 36.34 -5.06 25.94
C PRO A 396 36.62 -5.33 24.46
N GLY A 397 37.27 -4.38 23.79
CA GLY A 397 37.67 -4.47 22.38
C GLY A 397 38.48 -3.26 21.93
N THR A 398 38.90 -3.22 20.67
CA THR A 398 39.55 -2.07 20.03
C THR A 398 38.68 -1.57 18.87
N GLU A 399 38.41 -0.27 18.86
CA GLU A 399 37.69 0.41 17.79
C GLU A 399 38.66 1.13 16.86
N PHE A 400 38.41 0.98 15.56
CA PHE A 400 39.08 1.71 14.50
C PHE A 400 38.04 2.58 13.79
N ILE A 401 38.20 3.89 13.87
CA ILE A 401 37.32 4.84 13.18
C ILE A 401 37.90 5.09 11.80
N LEU A 402 37.10 4.81 10.77
CA LEU A 402 37.48 4.90 9.37
C LEU A 402 36.81 6.10 8.69
N LYS A 403 37.58 6.79 7.84
CA LYS A 403 37.07 7.79 6.88
C LYS A 403 37.70 7.54 5.52
N GLY A 404 36.90 7.15 4.52
CA GLY A 404 37.40 6.78 3.20
C GLY A 404 38.43 5.64 3.23
N GLY A 405 38.23 4.64 4.10
CA GLY A 405 39.16 3.52 4.30
C GLY A 405 40.39 3.82 5.17
N GLN A 406 40.71 5.10 5.43
CA GLN A 406 41.81 5.51 6.30
C GLN A 406 41.41 5.42 7.78
N ILE A 407 42.31 4.90 8.62
CA ILE A 407 42.13 4.92 10.07
C ILE A 407 42.49 6.31 10.58
N ILE A 408 41.49 7.02 11.10
CA ILE A 408 41.69 8.36 11.68
C ILE A 408 41.80 8.33 13.21
N SER A 409 41.39 7.24 13.84
CA SER A 409 41.47 7.05 15.30
C SER A 409 41.42 5.58 15.65
N GLN A 410 42.21 5.20 16.66
CA GLN A 410 42.15 3.91 17.32
C GLN A 410 41.92 4.14 18.82
N ARG A 411 40.97 3.41 19.42
CA ARG A 411 40.69 3.52 20.86
C ARG A 411 40.23 2.20 21.46
N ASN A 412 40.37 2.06 22.77
CA ASN A 412 39.76 0.95 23.49
C ASN A 412 38.26 1.17 23.60
N ALA A 413 37.48 0.11 23.39
CA ALA A 413 36.04 0.14 23.54
C ALA A 413 35.67 0.30 25.01
N GLN A 414 35.05 1.45 25.32
CA GLN A 414 34.52 1.75 26.64
C GLN A 414 33.02 2.02 26.55
N GLY A 415 32.25 1.40 27.44
CA GLY A 415 30.79 1.51 27.42
C GLY A 415 30.16 0.57 26.39
N SER A 416 28.91 0.86 26.02
CA SER A 416 28.13 0.03 25.07
C SER A 416 27.62 0.77 23.85
N ASN A 417 27.86 2.08 23.79
CA ASN A 417 27.44 2.97 22.71
C ASN A 417 28.64 3.80 22.28
N HIS A 418 28.96 3.76 20.98
CA HIS A 418 30.20 4.33 20.46
C HIS A 418 29.88 5.27 19.31
N PHE A 419 30.22 6.55 19.48
CA PHE A 419 29.95 7.58 18.47
C PHE A 419 30.84 7.36 17.24
N MET A 420 30.20 7.26 16.08
CA MET A 420 30.82 7.17 14.76
C MET A 420 30.89 8.56 14.12
N GLY A 421 29.78 9.32 14.18
CA GLY A 421 29.55 10.49 13.32
C GLY A 421 28.80 10.10 12.04
N GLU A 422 28.54 11.06 11.17
CA GLU A 422 27.69 10.86 9.97
C GLU A 422 28.44 10.25 8.78
N ASP A 423 29.73 10.55 8.63
CA ASP A 423 30.57 10.17 7.49
C ASP A 423 31.60 9.08 7.81
N LYS A 424 31.56 8.54 9.03
CA LYS A 424 32.59 7.65 9.59
C LYS A 424 32.02 6.27 9.86
N LEU A 425 32.86 5.26 9.63
CA LEU A 425 32.57 3.87 9.96
C LEU A 425 33.38 3.47 11.20
N ILE A 426 32.87 2.54 12.01
CA ILE A 426 33.66 1.88 13.04
C ILE A 426 33.88 0.43 12.64
N LEU A 427 35.15 0.01 12.61
CA LEU A 427 35.50 -1.41 12.63
C LEU A 427 35.94 -1.78 14.05
N LEU A 428 35.22 -2.70 14.68
CA LEU A 428 35.46 -3.14 16.04
C LEU A 428 36.10 -4.53 16.05
N THR A 429 37.22 -4.68 16.77
CA THR A 429 37.78 -5.98 17.14
C THR A 429 37.41 -6.29 18.59
N LYS A 430 36.85 -7.48 18.86
CA LYS A 430 36.53 -7.89 20.24
C LYS A 430 37.63 -8.79 20.80
N THR A 431 38.82 -8.21 20.95
CA THR A 431 40.04 -8.87 21.44
C THR A 431 40.75 -7.96 22.45
N SER A 432 41.67 -8.51 23.25
CA SER A 432 42.46 -7.75 24.25
C SER A 432 43.45 -6.73 23.65
N GLY A 433 43.56 -6.64 22.32
CA GLY A 433 44.41 -5.70 21.60
C GLY A 433 43.95 -5.51 20.15
N PRO A 434 44.77 -4.84 19.29
CA PRO A 434 44.38 -4.45 17.93
C PRO A 434 44.19 -5.62 16.95
N GLY A 435 44.59 -6.85 17.32
CA GLY A 435 44.39 -8.04 16.50
C GLY A 435 45.06 -7.94 15.11
N PRO A 436 44.39 -8.36 14.01
CA PRO A 436 44.97 -8.33 12.66
C PRO A 436 45.15 -6.92 12.08
N LEU A 437 44.77 -5.89 12.86
CA LEU A 437 44.85 -4.47 12.49
C LEU A 437 46.04 -3.76 13.14
N ALA A 438 46.92 -4.50 13.83
CA ALA A 438 48.17 -3.94 14.35
C ALA A 438 48.98 -3.27 13.23
N ASP A 439 49.42 -2.04 13.46
CA ASP A 439 50.24 -1.22 12.55
C ASP A 439 49.63 -0.93 11.16
N THR A 440 48.30 -1.02 11.00
CA THR A 440 47.64 -0.60 9.76
C THR A 440 47.15 0.84 9.84
N THR A 441 47.29 1.58 8.74
CA THR A 441 46.77 2.96 8.59
C THR A 441 45.54 3.02 7.70
N GLU A 442 45.25 1.92 6.98
CA GLU A 442 44.17 1.85 6.01
C GLU A 442 43.60 0.43 5.98
N ILE A 443 42.31 0.34 5.67
CA ILE A 443 41.58 -0.92 5.54
C ILE A 443 40.72 -0.84 4.27
N GLY A 444 40.97 -1.76 3.34
CA GLY A 444 40.07 -2.01 2.21
C GLY A 444 38.97 -3.00 2.61
N LEU A 445 37.71 -2.70 2.27
CA LEU A 445 36.60 -3.62 2.44
C LEU A 445 36.36 -4.37 1.13
N LYS A 446 36.17 -5.68 1.21
CA LYS A 446 35.84 -6.53 0.06
C LYS A 446 34.63 -7.39 0.37
N ILE A 447 33.63 -7.30 -0.48
CA ILE A 447 32.47 -8.19 -0.51
C ILE A 447 32.83 -9.38 -1.42
N ASP A 448 32.65 -10.59 -0.89
CA ASP A 448 32.78 -11.84 -1.64
C ASP A 448 31.38 -12.42 -1.83
N TRP A 449 30.81 -12.19 -3.01
CA TRP A 449 29.46 -12.62 -3.34
C TRP A 449 29.42 -14.11 -3.68
N LYS A 450 28.44 -14.82 -3.13
CA LYS A 450 28.15 -16.20 -3.54
C LYS A 450 27.67 -16.26 -5.00
N ASP A 451 26.89 -15.26 -5.41
CA ASP A 451 26.44 -15.07 -6.78
C ASP A 451 27.26 -13.94 -7.43
N PRO A 452 28.17 -14.26 -8.37
CA PRO A 452 29.02 -13.26 -9.01
C PRO A 452 28.24 -12.16 -9.76
N TYR A 453 26.96 -12.40 -10.14
CA TYR A 453 26.14 -11.37 -10.78
C TYR A 453 25.87 -10.16 -9.87
N MET A 454 26.03 -10.29 -8.56
CA MET A 454 25.88 -9.17 -7.61
C MET A 454 27.13 -8.31 -7.47
N SER A 455 28.26 -8.71 -8.06
CA SER A 455 29.56 -8.05 -7.83
C SER A 455 29.64 -6.60 -8.30
N ASP A 456 28.85 -6.23 -9.31
CA ASP A 456 28.78 -4.89 -9.89
C ASP A 456 27.66 -4.02 -9.29
N ALA A 457 26.94 -4.50 -8.27
CA ALA A 457 25.86 -3.76 -7.62
C ALA A 457 26.39 -2.84 -6.51
N ASP A 458 25.98 -1.57 -6.56
CA ASP A 458 26.29 -0.57 -5.52
C ASP A 458 25.22 -0.57 -4.43
N GLN A 459 23.99 -0.90 -4.80
CA GLN A 459 22.83 -0.99 -3.93
C GLN A 459 22.30 -2.41 -3.99
N VAL A 460 22.02 -3.04 -2.85
CA VAL A 460 21.48 -4.41 -2.80
C VAL A 460 20.43 -4.52 -1.70
N ILE A 461 19.31 -5.17 -2.01
CA ILE A 461 18.27 -5.58 -1.05
C ILE A 461 17.97 -7.05 -1.25
N GLN A 462 18.21 -7.85 -0.22
CA GLN A 462 17.72 -9.24 -0.14
C GLN A 462 16.32 -9.28 0.46
N ALA A 463 15.44 -10.04 -0.17
CA ALA A 463 14.09 -10.26 0.31
C ALA A 463 13.62 -11.67 -0.07
N GLY A 464 12.87 -11.80 -1.16
CA GLY A 464 12.39 -13.06 -1.70
C GLY A 464 10.92 -13.38 -1.38
N PRO A 465 10.39 -14.48 -1.94
CA PRO A 465 11.08 -15.35 -2.90
C PRO A 465 11.22 -14.73 -4.30
N MET A 466 12.11 -15.26 -5.12
CA MET A 466 12.18 -14.96 -6.56
C MET A 466 10.84 -15.31 -7.22
N LEU A 467 10.28 -14.37 -7.99
CA LEU A 467 9.03 -14.56 -8.72
C LEU A 467 9.27 -14.97 -10.17
N ILE A 468 10.27 -14.35 -10.81
CA ILE A 468 10.72 -14.66 -12.16
C ILE A 468 12.25 -14.58 -12.13
N GLY A 469 12.91 -15.71 -12.41
CA GLY A 469 14.36 -15.82 -12.42
C GLY A 469 14.82 -16.93 -13.35
N THR A 470 16.14 -17.08 -13.50
CA THR A 470 16.77 -18.06 -14.39
C THR A 470 16.94 -19.44 -13.74
N GLY A 471 16.87 -19.52 -12.41
CA GLY A 471 16.95 -20.76 -11.64
C GLY A 471 15.59 -21.42 -11.36
N PRO A 472 15.58 -22.64 -10.80
CA PRO A 472 14.34 -23.31 -10.40
C PRO A 472 13.59 -22.48 -9.35
N ALA A 473 12.26 -22.44 -9.45
CA ALA A 473 11.43 -21.81 -8.43
C ALA A 473 11.59 -22.55 -7.10
N THR A 474 11.92 -21.81 -6.05
CA THR A 474 12.02 -22.36 -4.68
C THR A 474 11.17 -21.50 -3.73
N THR A 475 10.83 -22.07 -2.57
CA THR A 475 10.12 -21.33 -1.53
C THR A 475 11.06 -20.49 -0.67
N GLU A 476 12.39 -20.61 -0.82
CA GLU A 476 13.40 -19.89 -0.04
C GLU A 476 13.19 -19.92 1.49
N GLY A 477 12.58 -21.01 1.99
CA GLY A 477 12.24 -21.19 3.40
C GLY A 477 11.05 -20.37 3.90
N PHE A 478 10.28 -19.72 3.02
CA PHE A 478 9.05 -19.02 3.38
C PHE A 478 7.92 -20.02 3.73
N SER A 479 7.10 -19.65 4.72
CA SER A 479 6.04 -20.52 5.22
C SER A 479 4.89 -20.68 4.21
N PRO A 480 4.10 -21.76 4.28
CA PRO A 480 2.91 -21.92 3.42
C PRO A 480 1.91 -20.77 3.54
N SER A 481 1.83 -20.08 4.69
CA SER A 481 0.96 -18.92 4.88
C SER A 481 1.41 -17.71 4.06
N ILE A 482 2.71 -17.53 3.87
CA ILE A 482 3.28 -16.47 3.02
C ILE A 482 3.13 -16.84 1.54
N ILE A 483 3.35 -18.11 1.19
CA ILE A 483 3.32 -18.58 -0.21
C ILE A 483 1.89 -18.68 -0.76
N ASN A 484 0.99 -19.35 -0.03
CA ASN A 484 -0.29 -19.83 -0.57
C ASN A 484 -1.52 -18.98 -0.19
N LYS A 485 -1.38 -17.97 0.68
CA LYS A 485 -2.47 -17.04 0.99
C LYS A 485 -2.29 -15.72 0.25
N ARG A 486 -3.41 -15.06 -0.07
CA ARG A 486 -3.39 -13.72 -0.63
C ARG A 486 -3.03 -12.71 0.43
N HIS A 487 -2.07 -11.86 0.10
CA HIS A 487 -1.64 -10.73 0.93
C HIS A 487 -1.38 -9.52 0.02
N PRO A 488 -1.37 -8.30 0.58
CA PRO A 488 -0.69 -7.19 -0.05
C PRO A 488 0.76 -7.58 -0.37
N ARG A 489 1.26 -7.18 -1.53
CA ARG A 489 2.61 -7.53 -2.01
C ARG A 489 3.36 -6.29 -2.44
N THR A 490 4.65 -6.28 -2.14
CA THR A 490 5.60 -5.42 -2.82
C THR A 490 6.46 -6.28 -3.73
N ILE A 491 6.64 -5.84 -4.97
CA ILE A 491 7.39 -6.56 -6.00
C ILE A 491 8.35 -5.58 -6.64
N VAL A 492 9.58 -6.01 -6.91
CA VAL A 492 10.43 -5.32 -7.89
C VAL A 492 10.65 -6.24 -9.08
N GLY A 493 10.57 -5.70 -10.28
CA GLY A 493 10.92 -6.43 -11.49
C GLY A 493 11.57 -5.56 -12.55
N TRP A 494 12.11 -6.22 -13.57
CA TRP A 494 12.83 -5.60 -14.67
C TRP A 494 12.18 -5.98 -16.00
N ASP A 495 11.80 -5.01 -16.81
CA ASP A 495 11.18 -5.25 -18.12
C ASP A 495 12.20 -5.40 -19.27
N GLY A 496 13.49 -5.14 -18.99
CA GLY A 496 14.54 -5.08 -20.00
C GLY A 496 15.18 -3.69 -20.13
N ASP A 497 14.51 -2.66 -19.61
CA ASP A 497 14.90 -1.25 -19.76
C ASP A 497 14.75 -0.44 -18.46
N SER A 498 13.72 -0.70 -17.65
CA SER A 498 13.50 -0.04 -16.37
C SER A 498 13.10 -1.01 -15.26
N LEU A 499 13.39 -0.60 -14.02
CA LEU A 499 12.84 -1.26 -12.84
C LEU A 499 11.38 -0.83 -12.63
N TRP A 500 10.56 -1.78 -12.21
CA TRP A 500 9.18 -1.60 -11.79
C TRP A 500 9.09 -1.94 -10.32
N TRP A 501 8.83 -0.94 -9.50
CA TRP A 501 8.57 -1.08 -8.07
C TRP A 501 7.07 -1.04 -7.82
N ILE A 502 6.48 -2.16 -7.46
CA ILE A 502 5.04 -2.40 -7.53
C ILE A 502 4.49 -2.67 -6.14
N ALA A 503 3.48 -1.90 -5.73
CA ALA A 503 2.64 -2.16 -4.58
C ALA A 503 1.29 -2.74 -5.04
N VAL A 504 0.93 -3.90 -4.50
CA VAL A 504 -0.37 -4.55 -4.70
C VAL A 504 -1.12 -4.52 -3.38
N ASP A 505 -2.29 -3.90 -3.37
CA ASP A 505 -3.13 -3.86 -2.16
C ASP A 505 -3.74 -5.23 -1.89
N GLY A 506 -4.12 -5.49 -0.64
CA GLY A 506 -4.71 -6.77 -0.24
C GLY A 506 -5.50 -6.71 1.06
N ARG A 507 -6.03 -7.87 1.48
CA ARG A 507 -6.85 -8.05 2.70
C ARG A 507 -8.17 -7.26 2.68
N SER A 508 -8.70 -6.94 1.51
CA SER A 508 -10.01 -6.30 1.36
C SER A 508 -10.77 -6.89 0.18
N SER A 509 -11.74 -7.75 0.45
CA SER A 509 -12.64 -8.31 -0.59
C SER A 509 -13.44 -7.25 -1.35
N TRP A 510 -13.55 -6.06 -0.78
CA TRP A 510 -14.21 -4.93 -1.41
C TRP A 510 -13.26 -4.10 -2.28
N HIS A 511 -12.03 -3.85 -1.84
CA HIS A 511 -11.07 -3.04 -2.59
C HIS A 511 -10.09 -3.90 -3.40
N SER A 512 -9.29 -4.72 -2.72
CA SER A 512 -8.25 -5.55 -3.31
C SER A 512 -7.98 -6.78 -2.43
N ASP A 513 -8.04 -7.98 -3.03
CA ASP A 513 -7.78 -9.25 -2.33
C ASP A 513 -6.29 -9.44 -2.02
N GLY A 514 -5.42 -8.90 -2.87
CA GLY A 514 -3.99 -9.20 -2.88
C GLY A 514 -3.66 -10.43 -3.71
N LEU A 515 -2.44 -10.93 -3.57
CA LEU A 515 -1.95 -12.05 -4.39
C LEU A 515 -1.27 -13.11 -3.52
N THR A 516 -1.43 -14.37 -3.89
CA THR A 516 -0.49 -15.43 -3.49
C THR A 516 0.86 -15.24 -4.21
N ILE A 517 1.92 -15.91 -3.78
CA ILE A 517 3.21 -15.83 -4.49
C ILE A 517 3.11 -16.36 -5.93
N PRO A 518 2.41 -17.49 -6.22
CA PRO A 518 2.20 -17.92 -7.61
C PRO A 518 1.40 -16.91 -8.45
N GLU A 519 0.37 -16.28 -7.87
CA GLU A 519 -0.39 -15.22 -8.55
C GLU A 519 0.46 -13.97 -8.79
N ALA A 520 1.32 -13.58 -7.84
CA ALA A 520 2.28 -12.48 -8.00
C ALA A 520 3.30 -12.76 -9.12
N SER A 521 3.79 -14.00 -9.22
CA SER A 521 4.66 -14.44 -10.30
C SER A 521 3.96 -14.38 -11.67
N LYS A 522 2.69 -14.82 -11.75
CA LYS A 522 1.90 -14.69 -12.98
C LYS A 522 1.66 -13.21 -13.32
N PHE A 523 1.26 -12.41 -12.35
CA PHE A 523 0.99 -10.98 -12.50
C PHE A 523 2.23 -10.22 -13.02
N ALA A 524 3.41 -10.49 -12.47
CA ALA A 524 4.66 -9.91 -12.95
C ALA A 524 4.94 -10.28 -14.43
N ARG A 525 4.66 -11.51 -14.85
CA ARG A 525 4.77 -11.93 -16.27
C ARG A 525 3.76 -11.22 -17.15
N ASP A 526 2.51 -11.09 -16.70
CA ASP A 526 1.44 -10.41 -17.44
C ASP A 526 1.77 -8.92 -17.65
N LEU A 527 2.55 -8.30 -16.74
CA LEU A 527 3.09 -6.94 -16.88
C LEU A 527 4.31 -6.85 -17.81
N GLY A 528 4.83 -7.98 -18.33
CA GLY A 528 5.99 -8.02 -19.22
C GLY A 528 7.34 -8.01 -18.51
N LEU A 529 7.39 -8.27 -17.20
CA LEU A 529 8.65 -8.33 -16.45
C LEU A 529 9.42 -9.62 -16.80
N ARG A 530 10.72 -9.49 -17.04
CA ARG A 530 11.65 -10.59 -17.38
C ARG A 530 12.28 -11.21 -16.14
N LEU A 531 12.51 -10.39 -15.12
CA LEU A 531 13.01 -10.78 -13.81
C LEU A 531 12.14 -10.09 -12.77
N ALA A 532 11.86 -10.77 -11.65
CA ALA A 532 11.09 -10.19 -10.57
C ALA A 532 11.34 -10.91 -9.25
N VAL A 533 11.40 -10.17 -8.15
CA VAL A 533 11.54 -10.69 -6.79
C VAL A 533 10.49 -10.05 -5.88
N ASN A 534 9.93 -10.85 -4.97
CA ASN A 534 9.01 -10.38 -3.95
C ASN A 534 9.80 -9.66 -2.84
N MET A 535 9.22 -8.57 -2.33
CA MET A 535 9.73 -7.74 -1.23
C MET A 535 8.89 -7.94 0.04
N ASP A 536 9.16 -7.16 1.09
CA ASP A 536 8.30 -7.21 2.28
C ASP A 536 6.88 -6.76 1.92
N GLY A 537 5.88 -7.52 2.37
CA GLY A 537 4.48 -7.36 1.97
C GLY A 537 3.57 -7.04 3.16
N GLY A 538 2.30 -7.42 3.05
CA GLY A 538 1.33 -7.19 4.12
C GLY A 538 1.22 -5.71 4.49
N GLY A 539 1.17 -5.42 5.80
CA GLY A 539 1.09 -4.04 6.32
C GLY A 539 2.27 -3.14 5.96
N SER A 540 3.39 -3.72 5.52
CA SER A 540 4.55 -2.96 5.05
C SER A 540 4.37 -2.41 3.63
N THR A 541 3.44 -2.96 2.84
CA THR A 541 3.21 -2.57 1.43
C THR A 541 2.75 -1.13 1.34
N GLN A 542 3.64 -0.24 0.92
CA GLN A 542 3.41 1.19 0.82
C GLN A 542 4.12 1.73 -0.41
N LEU A 543 3.42 2.54 -1.20
CA LEU A 543 3.94 3.31 -2.32
C LEU A 543 3.49 4.75 -2.14
N TRP A 544 4.47 5.65 -2.16
CA TRP A 544 4.28 7.09 -2.07
C TRP A 544 4.73 7.74 -3.37
N TRP A 545 3.97 8.72 -3.83
CA TRP A 545 4.28 9.50 -5.02
C TRP A 545 3.84 10.94 -4.80
N ASP A 546 4.74 11.89 -5.02
CA ASP A 546 4.43 13.31 -5.13
C ASP A 546 3.51 13.87 -4.04
N GLY A 547 3.83 13.58 -2.78
CA GLY A 547 3.08 14.08 -1.61
C GLY A 547 2.03 13.12 -1.06
N TYR A 548 1.69 12.04 -1.76
CA TYR A 548 0.59 11.16 -1.35
C TYR A 548 0.95 9.68 -1.37
N THR A 549 0.45 8.95 -0.36
CA THR A 549 0.39 7.49 -0.37
C THR A 549 -0.64 7.04 -1.41
N VAL A 550 -0.19 6.34 -2.45
CA VAL A 550 -1.02 5.99 -3.63
C VAL A 550 -1.89 4.76 -3.36
N ASN A 551 -1.30 3.74 -2.76
CA ASN A 551 -1.97 2.49 -2.42
C ASN A 551 -2.70 2.62 -1.07
N ARG A 552 -3.54 1.65 -0.72
CA ARG A 552 -4.25 1.61 0.57
C ARG A 552 -3.55 0.65 1.53
N PRO A 553 -2.75 1.13 2.50
CA PRO A 553 -2.13 0.26 3.48
C PRO A 553 -3.15 -0.64 4.18
N SER A 554 -2.85 -1.94 4.27
CA SER A 554 -3.83 -2.94 4.75
C SER A 554 -4.26 -2.74 6.19
N ASP A 555 -3.40 -2.09 6.98
CA ASP A 555 -3.64 -1.85 8.40
C ASP A 555 -4.42 -0.53 8.62
N GLY A 556 -4.86 0.10 7.51
CA GLY A 556 -5.59 1.37 7.49
C GLY A 556 -4.73 2.61 7.75
N ARG A 557 -3.42 2.41 7.96
CA ARG A 557 -2.40 3.45 8.14
C ARG A 557 -1.06 2.93 7.64
N GLU A 558 -0.14 3.84 7.36
CA GLU A 558 1.24 3.49 7.07
C GLU A 558 1.91 2.83 8.27
N ARG A 559 2.53 1.66 8.05
CA ARG A 559 3.40 1.00 9.02
C ARG A 559 4.75 1.72 9.04
N PRO A 560 5.29 2.08 10.21
CA PRO A 560 6.65 2.60 10.30
C PRO A 560 7.68 1.56 9.86
N LEU A 561 8.62 1.97 9.01
CA LEU A 561 9.66 1.14 8.40
C LEU A 561 11.05 1.64 8.82
N PRO A 562 12.06 0.76 8.95
CA PRO A 562 13.44 1.17 9.18
C PRO A 562 14.12 1.74 7.93
N TYR A 563 13.56 1.49 6.74
CA TYR A 563 14.07 1.98 5.46
C TYR A 563 13.01 1.86 4.35
N GLY A 564 13.25 2.55 3.25
CA GLY A 564 12.51 2.42 1.99
C GLY A 564 13.43 2.64 0.79
N VAL A 565 12.91 2.38 -0.40
CA VAL A 565 13.56 2.75 -1.66
C VAL A 565 12.92 4.05 -2.13
N ILE A 566 13.75 5.05 -2.40
CA ILE A 566 13.33 6.36 -2.90
C ILE A 566 13.75 6.53 -4.36
N PHE A 567 13.00 7.36 -5.08
CA PHE A 567 13.24 7.66 -6.49
C PHE A 567 13.35 9.17 -6.67
N ARG A 568 14.46 9.63 -7.23
CA ARG A 568 14.77 11.05 -7.41
C ARG A 568 15.54 11.28 -8.67
#